data_AF-A0A1M7Q737-F1
#
_entry.id   AF-A0A1M7Q737-F1
#
_cell.length_a   1.000
_cell.length_b   1.000
_cell.length_c   1.000
_cell.angle_alpha   90.00
_cell.angle_beta   90.00
_cell.angle_gamma   90.00
#
_symmetry.space_group_name_H-M   'P 1'
#
loop_
_entity.id
_entity.type
_entity.pdbx_description
1 polymer ?
#
loop_
_entity_poly.entity_id
_entity_poly.type
_entity_poly.pdbx_seq_one_letter_code
_entity_poly.pdbx_strand_id
1 'polypeptide(L)'
;DRLKLLANATQRMNDTNAYVWAVEKLVTYYPQKQYWTDLLGRLQRKPNFSDRLALDTYRLSLATGATSAAADYMEMVQLAVQAGSLNEAQQAMDKGFAAGVLGVGPEAERHKRLKDLVAKRLAEAKAGQAQALTEAKAAKDGGELLAIGLDQVYGGQAKPGLELMQQGIAKGTKRPDDAKLHLAIAQLVAGDHAKSAATFRTVQGNDGTADLARLWALFARKK
;
A
#
# COMPACT_ATOMS: atom_id res chain seq x y z
N ASP A 1 16.92 -17.26 18.08
CA ASP A 1 17.10 -16.62 19.41
C ASP A 1 18.00 -15.38 19.43
N ARG A 2 19.20 -15.39 18.83
CA ARG A 2 20.11 -14.21 18.86
C ARG A 2 19.49 -12.89 18.34
N LEU A 3 18.71 -12.93 17.26
CA LEU A 3 18.03 -11.74 16.73
C LEU A 3 16.91 -11.23 17.65
N LYS A 4 16.19 -12.13 18.33
CA LYS A 4 15.16 -11.75 19.32
C LYS A 4 15.81 -11.12 20.56
N LEU A 5 16.94 -11.67 21.02
CA LEU A 5 17.72 -11.10 22.11
C LEU A 5 18.23 -9.71 21.75
N LEU A 6 18.78 -9.55 20.54
CA LEU A 6 19.26 -8.27 20.05
C LEU A 6 18.14 -7.22 20.04
N ALA A 7 16.97 -7.54 19.47
CA ALA A 7 15.82 -6.63 19.46
C ALA A 7 15.40 -6.23 20.89
N ASN A 8 15.34 -7.18 21.84
CA ASN A 8 15.01 -6.85 23.23
C ASN A 8 16.07 -5.95 23.90
N ALA A 9 17.36 -6.21 23.65
CA ALA A 9 18.45 -5.43 24.22
C ALA A 9 18.45 -3.99 23.68
N THR A 10 18.36 -3.82 22.36
CA THR A 10 18.35 -2.49 21.73
C THR A 10 17.10 -1.69 22.10
N GLN A 11 15.96 -2.36 22.31
CA GLN A 11 14.75 -1.73 22.84
C GLN A 11 14.97 -1.18 24.26
N ARG A 12 15.58 -1.95 25.15
CA ARG A 12 15.90 -1.49 26.52
C ARG A 12 16.91 -0.35 26.54
N MET A 13 17.80 -0.30 25.55
CA MET A 13 18.78 0.77 25.37
C MET A 13 18.19 2.02 24.67
N ASN A 14 16.91 2.01 24.30
CA ASN A 14 16.27 3.05 23.47
C ASN A 14 16.98 3.31 22.13
N ASP A 15 17.78 2.35 21.64
CA ASP A 15 18.43 2.44 20.33
C ASP A 15 17.44 2.01 19.24
N THR A 16 16.70 3.00 18.73
CA THR A 16 15.65 2.78 17.73
C THR A 16 16.21 2.24 16.41
N ASN A 17 17.41 2.66 16.01
CA ASN A 17 18.00 2.26 14.74
C ASN A 17 18.47 0.80 14.78
N ALA A 18 19.19 0.41 15.84
CA ALA A 18 19.61 -0.97 16.04
C ALA A 18 18.42 -1.92 16.24
N TYR A 19 17.37 -1.44 16.90
CA TYR A 19 16.11 -2.18 17.02
C TYR A 19 15.46 -2.43 15.65
N VAL A 20 15.24 -1.39 14.85
CA VAL A 20 14.62 -1.54 13.51
C VAL A 20 15.44 -2.49 12.64
N TRP A 21 16.77 -2.39 12.68
CA TRP A 21 17.65 -3.32 11.96
C TRP A 21 17.44 -4.78 12.41
N ALA A 22 17.37 -5.02 13.72
CA ALA A 22 17.14 -6.37 14.25
C ALA A 22 15.78 -6.92 13.82
N VAL A 23 14.72 -6.09 13.84
CA VAL A 23 13.37 -6.49 13.43
C VAL A 23 13.28 -6.70 11.91
N GLU A 24 13.94 -5.88 11.08
CA GLU A 24 14.02 -6.12 9.63
C GLU A 24 14.69 -7.47 9.31
N LYS A 25 15.73 -7.86 10.07
CA LYS A 25 16.33 -9.20 9.98
C LYS A 25 15.38 -10.30 10.45
N LEU A 26 14.67 -10.09 11.56
CA LEU A 26 13.64 -11.04 12.03
C LEU A 26 12.56 -11.25 10.98
N VAL A 27 12.06 -10.18 10.38
CA VAL A 27 11.07 -10.26 9.29
C VAL A 27 11.64 -11.06 8.12
N THR A 28 12.90 -10.83 7.73
CA THR A 28 13.55 -11.56 6.62
C THR A 28 13.56 -13.07 6.84
N TYR A 29 13.98 -13.54 8.03
CA TYR A 29 14.20 -14.96 8.30
C TYR A 29 13.02 -15.67 8.98
N TYR A 30 12.19 -14.92 9.70
CA TYR A 30 11.06 -15.40 10.50
C TYR A 30 9.86 -14.47 10.33
N PRO A 31 9.21 -14.46 9.15
CA PRO A 31 8.07 -13.59 8.86
C PRO A 31 6.89 -13.88 9.80
N GLN A 32 6.80 -13.13 10.89
CA GLN A 32 5.64 -13.14 11.77
C GLN A 32 4.90 -11.83 11.65
N LYS A 33 3.56 -11.93 11.68
CA LYS A 33 2.64 -10.80 11.62
C LYS A 33 3.03 -9.67 12.58
N GLN A 34 3.35 -10.02 13.83
CA GLN A 34 3.71 -9.06 14.88
C GLN A 34 4.90 -8.17 14.52
N TYR A 35 5.89 -8.68 13.78
CA TYR A 35 7.07 -7.90 13.41
C TYR A 35 6.72 -6.85 12.35
N TRP A 36 5.80 -7.16 11.44
CA TRP A 36 5.28 -6.18 10.49
C TRP A 36 4.44 -5.12 11.18
N THR A 37 3.55 -5.52 12.09
CA THR A 37 2.75 -4.58 12.89
C THR A 37 3.63 -3.59 13.65
N ASP A 38 4.71 -4.07 14.28
CA ASP A 38 5.66 -3.21 14.99
C ASP A 38 6.44 -2.27 14.06
N LEU A 39 6.98 -2.78 12.95
CA LEU A 39 7.67 -1.93 11.96
C LEU A 39 6.78 -0.82 11.40
N LEU A 40 5.53 -1.14 11.06
CA LEU A 40 4.57 -0.19 10.52
C LEU A 40 4.15 0.84 11.58
N GLY A 41 3.89 0.41 12.81
CA GLY A 41 3.54 1.32 13.90
C GLY A 41 4.68 2.28 14.26
N ARG A 42 5.93 1.81 14.19
CA ARG A 42 7.11 2.68 14.40
C ARG A 42 7.31 3.67 13.27
N LEU A 43 7.10 3.23 12.04
CA LEU A 43 7.17 4.09 10.87
C LEU A 43 6.20 5.27 10.98
N GLN A 44 4.94 5.01 11.30
CA GLN A 44 3.92 6.06 11.44
C GLN A 44 4.17 7.03 12.60
N ARG A 45 4.93 6.63 13.63
CA ARG A 45 5.27 7.49 14.78
C ARG A 45 6.48 8.40 14.53
N LYS A 46 7.14 8.29 13.37
CA LYS A 46 8.27 9.18 13.08
C LYS A 46 7.78 10.64 12.94
N PRO A 47 8.50 11.64 13.49
CA PRO A 47 8.06 13.04 13.47
C PRO A 47 7.81 13.64 12.08
N ASN A 48 8.48 13.11 11.07
CA ASN A 48 8.41 13.54 9.68
C ASN A 48 7.51 12.65 8.81
N PHE A 49 6.85 11.65 9.39
CA PHE A 49 5.97 10.78 8.62
C PHE A 49 4.76 11.56 8.11
N SER A 50 4.52 11.52 6.80
CA SER A 50 3.40 12.25 6.21
C SER A 50 2.11 11.45 6.30
N ASP A 51 1.05 12.07 6.83
CA ASP A 51 -0.29 11.48 6.93
C ASP A 51 -0.84 10.99 5.58
N ARG A 52 -0.41 11.59 4.47
CA ARG A 52 -0.81 11.17 3.12
C ARG A 52 -0.42 9.73 2.78
N LEU A 53 0.59 9.20 3.48
CA LEU A 53 1.10 7.83 3.31
C LEU A 53 0.31 6.82 4.16
N ALA A 54 -0.79 7.24 4.81
CA ALA A 54 -1.65 6.35 5.58
C ALA A 54 -2.17 5.19 4.72
N LEU A 55 -2.71 5.47 3.53
CA LEU A 55 -3.17 4.42 2.63
C LEU A 55 -2.02 3.50 2.23
N ASP A 56 -0.86 4.04 1.85
CA ASP A 56 0.32 3.24 1.50
C ASP A 56 0.82 2.34 2.63
N THR A 57 0.64 2.78 3.88
CA THR A 57 0.94 1.94 5.05
C THR A 57 -0.06 0.79 5.17
N TYR A 58 -1.35 1.05 4.96
CA TYR A 58 -2.37 -0.01 4.93
C TYR A 58 -2.15 -0.99 3.79
N ARG A 59 -1.68 -0.54 2.61
CA ARG A 59 -1.31 -1.42 1.49
C ARG A 59 -0.28 -2.46 1.92
N LEU A 60 0.79 -2.02 2.59
CA LEU A 60 1.82 -2.91 3.09
C LEU A 60 1.30 -3.79 4.24
N SER A 61 0.48 -3.23 5.13
CA SER A 61 -0.16 -3.98 6.22
C SER A 61 -1.00 -5.14 5.66
N LEU A 62 -1.80 -4.88 4.62
CA LEU A 62 -2.63 -5.88 3.97
C LEU A 62 -1.79 -6.93 3.23
N ALA A 63 -0.73 -6.51 2.53
CA ALA A 63 0.17 -7.41 1.81
C ALA A 63 0.94 -8.36 2.73
N THR A 64 1.27 -7.90 3.94
CA THR A 64 2.03 -8.66 4.95
C THR A 64 1.14 -9.48 5.90
N GLY A 65 -0.19 -9.32 5.80
CA GLY A 65 -1.17 -9.92 6.72
C GLY A 65 -1.21 -9.26 8.11
N ALA A 66 -0.55 -8.11 8.27
CA ALA A 66 -0.55 -7.31 9.50
C ALA A 66 -1.92 -6.70 9.81
N THR A 67 -2.76 -6.47 8.80
CA THR A 67 -4.16 -6.06 8.98
C THR A 67 -4.93 -7.16 9.72
N SER A 68 -5.57 -6.84 10.86
CA SER A 68 -6.27 -7.83 11.70
C SER A 68 -7.66 -7.39 12.10
N ALA A 69 -7.82 -6.13 12.47
CA ALA A 69 -9.06 -5.66 13.06
C ALA A 69 -10.03 -5.23 11.98
N ALA A 70 -11.33 -5.38 12.24
CA ALA A 70 -12.37 -4.84 11.38
C ALA A 70 -12.15 -3.35 11.07
N ALA A 71 -11.75 -2.57 12.09
CA ALA A 71 -11.44 -1.15 11.95
C ALA A 71 -10.33 -0.87 10.91
N ASP A 72 -9.26 -1.68 10.90
CA ASP A 72 -8.15 -1.51 9.95
C ASP A 72 -8.62 -1.70 8.49
N TYR A 73 -9.46 -2.71 8.25
CA TYR A 73 -10.05 -2.96 6.93
C TYR A 73 -11.00 -1.83 6.52
N MET A 74 -11.84 -1.37 7.45
CA MET A 74 -12.81 -0.31 7.18
C MET A 74 -12.12 1.02 6.86
N GLU A 75 -11.07 1.37 7.61
CA GLU A 75 -10.27 2.57 7.37
C GLU A 75 -9.55 2.49 6.02
N MET A 76 -8.88 1.37 5.72
CA MET A 76 -8.22 1.16 4.43
C MET A 76 -9.20 1.31 3.26
N VAL A 77 -10.40 0.71 3.36
CA VAL A 77 -11.43 0.83 2.32
C VAL A 77 -11.85 2.29 2.13
N GLN A 78 -12.10 3.02 3.21
CA GLN A 78 -12.53 4.42 3.12
C GLN A 78 -11.44 5.30 2.49
N LEU A 79 -10.18 5.12 2.89
CA LEU A 79 -9.04 5.82 2.31
C LEU A 79 -8.87 5.48 0.81
N ALA A 80 -9.00 4.21 0.44
CA ALA A 80 -8.92 3.78 -0.95
C ALA A 80 -10.05 4.37 -1.82
N VAL A 81 -11.29 4.40 -1.31
CA VAL A 81 -12.42 5.05 -1.98
C VAL A 81 -12.19 6.55 -2.15
N GLN A 82 -11.70 7.24 -1.12
CA GLN A 82 -11.38 8.67 -1.20
C GLN A 82 -10.27 8.96 -2.21
N ALA A 83 -9.30 8.05 -2.33
CA ALA A 83 -8.21 8.12 -3.30
C ALA A 83 -8.61 7.65 -4.71
N GLY A 84 -9.88 7.27 -4.96
CA GLY A 84 -10.33 6.74 -6.24
C GLY A 84 -9.79 5.35 -6.60
N SER A 85 -9.12 4.66 -5.66
CA SER A 85 -8.56 3.31 -5.83
C SER A 85 -9.61 2.24 -5.52
N LEU A 86 -10.67 2.18 -6.34
CA LEU A 86 -11.86 1.36 -6.08
C LEU A 86 -11.60 -0.16 -6.19
N ASN A 87 -10.72 -0.60 -7.09
CA ASN A 87 -10.34 -2.01 -7.18
C ASN A 87 -9.57 -2.44 -5.91
N GLU A 88 -8.69 -1.57 -5.41
CA GLU A 88 -7.99 -1.80 -4.15
C GLU A 88 -8.95 -1.84 -2.95
N ALA A 89 -9.92 -0.92 -2.90
CA ALA A 89 -10.97 -0.91 -1.89
C ALA A 89 -11.77 -2.22 -1.90
N GLN A 90 -12.15 -2.71 -3.08
CA GLN A 90 -12.85 -4.00 -3.23
C GLN A 90 -11.99 -5.17 -2.72
N GLN A 91 -10.70 -5.21 -3.08
CA GLN A 91 -9.79 -6.26 -2.60
C GLN A 91 -9.63 -6.26 -1.07
N ALA A 92 -9.49 -5.09 -0.45
CA ALA A 92 -9.39 -4.96 1.00
C ALA A 92 -10.68 -5.44 1.67
N MET A 93 -11.84 -5.02 1.13
CA MET A 93 -13.14 -5.45 1.62
C MET A 93 -13.29 -6.97 1.57
N ASP A 94 -13.02 -7.58 0.41
CA ASP A 94 -13.17 -9.02 0.23
C ASP A 94 -12.23 -9.83 1.13
N LYS A 95 -10.99 -9.36 1.35
CA LYS A 95 -10.07 -9.96 2.32
C LYS A 95 -10.60 -9.89 3.76
N GLY A 96 -11.19 -8.77 4.16
CA GLY A 96 -11.79 -8.62 5.50
C GLY A 96 -12.97 -9.57 5.73
N PHE A 97 -13.82 -9.75 4.72
CA PHE A 97 -14.92 -10.73 4.76
C PHE A 97 -14.40 -12.16 4.76
N ALA A 98 -13.42 -12.49 3.91
CA ALA A 98 -12.82 -13.82 3.84
C ALA A 98 -12.08 -14.20 5.14
N ALA A 99 -11.50 -13.22 5.84
CA ALA A 99 -10.88 -13.41 7.14
C ALA A 99 -11.90 -13.55 8.29
N GLY A 100 -13.20 -13.41 8.03
CA GLY A 100 -14.26 -13.50 9.04
C GLY A 100 -14.26 -12.35 10.05
N VAL A 101 -13.54 -11.26 9.78
CA VAL A 101 -13.49 -10.07 10.66
C VAL A 101 -14.50 -9.01 10.24
N LEU A 102 -14.89 -9.01 8.96
CA LEU A 102 -16.03 -8.23 8.46
C LEU A 102 -17.25 -9.13 8.25
N GLY A 103 -18.43 -8.52 8.20
CA GLY A 103 -19.70 -9.25 8.03
C GLY A 103 -20.19 -10.02 9.25
N VAL A 104 -19.57 -9.84 10.42
CA VAL A 104 -19.95 -10.49 11.68
C VAL A 104 -20.17 -9.45 12.79
N GLY A 105 -20.88 -9.87 13.85
CA GLY A 105 -21.12 -9.03 15.03
C GLY A 105 -22.08 -7.86 14.78
N PRO A 106 -22.17 -6.91 15.73
CA PRO A 106 -23.11 -5.79 15.67
C PRO A 106 -22.93 -4.88 14.45
N GLU A 107 -21.70 -4.78 13.92
CA GLU A 107 -21.37 -3.91 12.79
C GLU A 107 -21.52 -4.62 11.42
N ALA A 108 -22.01 -5.87 11.37
CA ALA A 108 -22.12 -6.65 10.13
C ALA A 108 -22.88 -5.91 9.01
N GLU A 109 -24.02 -5.31 9.34
CA GLU A 109 -24.82 -4.54 8.38
C GLU A 109 -24.12 -3.26 7.91
N ARG A 110 -23.29 -2.64 8.76
CA ARG A 110 -22.45 -1.50 8.35
C ARG A 110 -21.37 -1.95 7.37
N HIS A 111 -20.71 -3.08 7.62
CA HIS A 111 -19.71 -3.65 6.72
C HIS A 111 -20.33 -3.98 5.34
N LYS A 112 -21.52 -4.58 5.34
CA LYS A 112 -22.25 -4.91 4.11
C LYS A 112 -22.62 -3.66 3.31
N ARG A 113 -23.18 -2.62 3.95
CA ARG A 113 -23.48 -1.35 3.28
C ARG A 113 -22.24 -0.71 2.63
N LEU A 114 -21.08 -0.78 3.29
CA LEU A 114 -19.84 -0.27 2.70
C LEU A 114 -19.41 -1.10 1.48
N LYS A 115 -19.53 -2.44 1.55
CA LYS A 115 -19.25 -3.32 0.41
C LYS A 115 -20.15 -2.99 -0.79
N ASP A 116 -21.45 -2.80 -0.56
CA ASP A 116 -22.41 -2.43 -1.60
C ASP A 116 -22.10 -1.05 -2.21
N LEU A 117 -21.66 -0.09 -1.39
CA LEU A 117 -21.21 1.22 -1.86
C LEU A 117 -19.98 1.11 -2.76
N VAL A 118 -18.97 0.32 -2.37
CA VAL A 118 -17.76 0.10 -3.19
C VAL A 118 -18.15 -0.53 -4.53
N ALA A 119 -18.98 -1.57 -4.52
CA ALA A 119 -19.45 -2.23 -5.73
C ALA A 119 -20.19 -1.26 -6.68
N LYS A 120 -21.07 -0.42 -6.13
CA LYS A 120 -21.77 0.62 -6.90
C LYS A 120 -20.80 1.62 -7.54
N ARG A 121 -19.86 2.16 -6.76
CA ARG A 121 -18.86 3.12 -7.24
C ARG A 121 -17.97 2.52 -8.33
N LEU A 122 -17.60 1.24 -8.20
CA LEU A 122 -16.80 0.54 -9.19
C LEU A 122 -17.54 0.38 -10.52
N ALA A 123 -18.85 0.10 -10.48
CA ALA A 123 -19.68 0.06 -11.67
C ALA A 123 -19.79 1.42 -12.36
N GLU A 124 -19.99 2.50 -11.59
CA GLU A 124 -20.02 3.88 -12.10
C GLU A 124 -18.67 4.28 -12.73
N ALA A 125 -17.56 3.99 -12.07
CA ALA A 125 -16.21 4.28 -12.56
C ALA A 125 -15.91 3.52 -13.87
N LYS A 126 -16.35 2.27 -13.98
CA LYS A 126 -16.20 1.48 -15.21
C LYS A 126 -16.95 2.11 -16.39
N ALA A 127 -18.15 2.66 -16.15
CA ALA A 127 -18.92 3.36 -17.19
C ALA A 127 -18.23 4.66 -17.65
N GLY A 128 -17.61 5.40 -16.73
CA GLY A 128 -16.89 6.65 -17.02
C GLY A 128 -15.42 6.48 -17.45
N GLN A 129 -14.89 5.27 -17.50
CA GLN A 129 -13.44 5.03 -17.61
C GLN A 129 -12.81 5.64 -18.87
N ALA A 130 -13.49 5.54 -20.01
CA ALA A 130 -12.97 6.08 -21.28
C ALA A 130 -12.81 7.60 -21.24
N GLN A 131 -13.78 8.30 -20.64
CA GLN A 131 -13.72 9.74 -20.47
C GLN A 131 -12.62 10.14 -19.48
N ALA A 132 -12.56 9.47 -18.32
CA ALA A 132 -11.53 9.73 -17.30
C ALA A 132 -10.11 9.55 -17.87
N LEU A 133 -9.88 8.51 -18.67
CA LEU A 133 -8.59 8.29 -19.35
C LEU A 133 -8.26 9.40 -20.36
N THR A 134 -9.27 9.89 -21.08
CA THR A 134 -9.08 10.97 -22.06
C THR A 134 -8.68 12.27 -21.35
N GLU A 135 -9.38 12.62 -20.28
CA GLU A 135 -9.10 13.80 -19.45
C GLU A 135 -7.71 13.69 -18.78
N ALA A 136 -7.37 12.55 -18.20
CA ALA A 136 -6.07 12.31 -17.57
C ALA A 136 -4.90 12.44 -18.56
N LYS A 137 -5.07 11.94 -19.79
CA LYS A 137 -4.08 12.11 -20.87
C LYS A 137 -3.94 13.57 -21.29
N ALA A 138 -5.02 14.34 -21.31
CA ALA A 138 -5.03 15.76 -21.69
C ALA A 138 -4.56 16.72 -20.57
N ALA A 139 -4.54 16.29 -19.31
CA ALA A 139 -4.08 17.10 -18.16
C ALA A 139 -2.65 17.64 -18.34
N LYS A 140 -2.17 18.54 -17.48
CA LYS A 140 -0.76 19.00 -17.55
C LYS A 140 0.18 18.14 -16.71
N ASP A 141 -0.31 17.64 -15.58
CA ASP A 141 0.41 16.69 -14.74
C ASP A 141 -0.04 15.25 -15.02
N GLY A 142 0.77 14.29 -14.57
CA GLY A 142 0.52 12.86 -14.71
C GLY A 142 -0.12 12.21 -13.48
N GLY A 143 -0.60 12.97 -12.49
CA GLY A 143 -1.16 12.43 -11.25
C GLY A 143 -2.34 11.49 -11.48
N GLU A 144 -3.29 11.90 -12.32
CA GLU A 144 -4.45 11.07 -12.65
C GLU A 144 -4.08 9.80 -13.42
N LEU A 145 -3.10 9.87 -14.33
CA LEU A 145 -2.59 8.68 -15.03
C LEU A 145 -1.97 7.67 -14.05
N LEU A 146 -1.27 8.16 -13.03
CA LEU A 146 -0.71 7.33 -11.97
C LEU A 146 -1.80 6.67 -11.12
N ALA A 147 -2.81 7.43 -10.71
CA ALA A 147 -3.92 6.92 -9.92
C ALA A 147 -4.73 5.85 -10.69
N ILE A 148 -5.13 6.15 -11.93
CA ILE A 148 -5.85 5.21 -12.79
C ILE A 148 -5.00 3.97 -13.07
N GLY A 149 -3.71 4.15 -13.38
CA GLY A 149 -2.81 3.04 -13.67
C GLY A 149 -2.61 2.11 -12.47
N LEU A 150 -2.45 2.65 -11.26
CA LEU A 150 -2.35 1.87 -10.04
C LEU A 150 -3.63 1.07 -9.77
N ASP A 151 -4.79 1.72 -9.87
CA ASP A 151 -6.08 1.06 -9.66
C ASP A 151 -6.34 -0.05 -10.70
N GLN A 152 -5.96 0.17 -11.97
CA GLN A 152 -6.01 -0.87 -13.01
C GLN A 152 -5.16 -2.08 -12.67
N VAL A 153 -3.96 -1.89 -12.13
CA VAL A 153 -3.08 -3.00 -11.70
C VAL A 153 -3.75 -3.81 -10.58
N TYR A 154 -4.35 -3.15 -9.59
CA TYR A 154 -5.16 -3.84 -8.57
C TYR A 154 -6.41 -4.49 -9.17
N GLY A 155 -6.98 -3.94 -10.23
CA GLY A 155 -8.08 -4.54 -10.99
C GLY A 155 -7.66 -5.71 -11.90
N GLY A 156 -6.39 -6.14 -11.85
CA GLY A 156 -5.86 -7.24 -12.66
C GLY A 156 -5.40 -6.84 -14.07
N GLN A 157 -5.51 -5.57 -14.43
CA GLN A 157 -5.07 -5.02 -15.73
C GLN A 157 -3.62 -4.53 -15.64
N ALA A 158 -2.71 -5.45 -15.29
CA ALA A 158 -1.33 -5.13 -14.93
C ALA A 158 -0.56 -4.37 -16.03
N LYS A 159 -0.56 -4.90 -17.27
CA LYS A 159 0.19 -4.31 -18.38
C LYS A 159 -0.30 -2.88 -18.74
N PRO A 160 -1.58 -2.65 -19.08
CA PRO A 160 -2.04 -1.30 -19.41
C PRO A 160 -1.93 -0.34 -18.21
N GLY A 161 -2.13 -0.82 -16.98
CA GLY A 161 -1.98 0.00 -15.79
C GLY A 161 -0.53 0.48 -15.58
N LEU A 162 0.45 -0.42 -15.71
CA LEU A 162 1.87 -0.05 -15.63
C LEU A 162 2.29 0.93 -16.73
N GLU A 163 1.76 0.77 -17.95
CA GLU A 163 2.01 1.70 -19.06
C GLU A 163 1.46 3.11 -18.76
N LEU A 164 0.26 3.22 -18.17
CA LEU A 164 -0.31 4.50 -17.74
C LEU A 164 0.52 5.16 -16.63
N MET A 165 0.97 4.39 -15.65
CA MET A 165 1.82 4.93 -14.57
C MET A 165 3.15 5.47 -15.10
N GLN A 166 3.77 4.78 -16.05
CA GLN A 166 5.00 5.26 -16.70
C GLN A 166 4.76 6.55 -17.49
N GLN A 167 3.65 6.64 -18.22
CA GLN A 167 3.24 7.88 -18.90
C GLN A 167 3.03 9.02 -17.90
N GLY A 168 2.38 8.75 -16.77
CA GLY A 168 2.17 9.73 -15.71
C GLY A 168 3.49 10.25 -15.12
N ILE A 169 4.46 9.36 -14.86
CA ILE A 169 5.81 9.78 -14.40
C ILE A 169 6.53 10.60 -15.46
N ALA A 170 6.49 10.18 -16.74
CA ALA A 170 7.14 10.90 -17.83
C ALA A 170 6.58 12.31 -18.03
N LYS A 171 5.29 12.50 -17.77
CA LYS A 171 4.58 13.79 -17.83
C LYS A 171 4.90 14.70 -16.64
N GLY A 172 5.44 14.12 -15.56
CA GLY A 172 5.77 14.83 -14.34
C GLY A 172 4.61 14.89 -13.35
N THR A 173 4.98 15.01 -12.07
CA THR A 173 4.04 15.07 -10.94
C THR A 173 4.64 15.91 -9.83
N LYS A 174 3.78 16.50 -8.99
CA LYS A 174 4.19 17.28 -7.82
C LYS A 174 4.91 16.42 -6.76
N ARG A 175 4.77 15.09 -6.83
CA ARG A 175 5.34 14.14 -5.86
C ARG A 175 6.03 12.96 -6.58
N PRO A 176 7.24 13.17 -7.11
CA PRO A 176 7.92 12.15 -7.90
C PRO A 176 8.27 10.88 -7.09
N ASP A 177 8.60 11.01 -5.80
CA ASP A 177 8.91 9.85 -4.96
C ASP A 177 7.67 9.01 -4.63
N ASP A 178 6.52 9.64 -4.38
CA ASP A 178 5.25 8.93 -4.19
C ASP A 178 4.88 8.16 -5.47
N ALA A 179 5.06 8.79 -6.64
CA ALA A 179 4.81 8.13 -7.92
C ALA A 179 5.73 6.93 -8.17
N LYS A 180 7.03 7.04 -7.84
CA LYS A 180 7.96 5.92 -7.91
C LYS A 180 7.59 4.81 -6.91
N LEU A 181 7.18 5.17 -5.69
CA LEU A 181 6.72 4.21 -4.69
C LEU A 181 5.52 3.42 -5.23
N HIS A 182 4.50 4.12 -5.74
CA HIS A 182 3.31 3.48 -6.31
C HIS A 182 3.64 2.63 -7.53
N LEU A 183 4.53 3.08 -8.43
CA LEU A 183 4.97 2.28 -9.57
C LEU A 183 5.67 0.99 -9.11
N ALA A 184 6.54 1.06 -8.12
CA ALA A 184 7.23 -0.12 -7.60
C ALA A 184 6.26 -1.11 -6.93
N ILE A 185 5.25 -0.61 -6.21
CA ILE A 185 4.16 -1.43 -5.65
C ILE A 185 3.37 -2.09 -6.79
N ALA A 186 2.98 -1.33 -7.81
CA ALA A 186 2.25 -1.86 -8.96
C ALA A 186 3.05 -2.95 -9.70
N GLN A 187 4.35 -2.74 -9.91
CA GLN A 187 5.23 -3.75 -10.51
C GLN A 187 5.27 -5.03 -9.66
N LEU A 188 5.29 -4.89 -8.32
CA LEU A 188 5.25 -6.04 -7.42
C LEU A 188 3.92 -6.79 -7.49
N VAL A 189 2.80 -6.06 -7.53
CA VAL A 189 1.45 -6.64 -7.67
C VAL A 189 1.31 -7.36 -9.02
N ALA A 190 1.90 -6.81 -10.07
CA ALA A 190 1.98 -7.42 -11.40
C ALA A 190 2.93 -8.63 -11.50
N GLY A 191 3.70 -8.93 -10.45
CA GLY A 191 4.67 -10.04 -10.43
C GLY A 191 6.03 -9.72 -11.06
N ASP A 192 6.31 -8.46 -11.41
CA ASP A 192 7.61 -8.02 -11.94
C ASP A 192 8.57 -7.66 -10.78
N HIS A 193 9.00 -8.69 -10.05
CA HIS A 193 9.82 -8.55 -8.83
C HIS A 193 11.15 -7.83 -9.08
N ALA A 194 11.79 -8.10 -10.22
CA ALA A 194 13.08 -7.51 -10.55
C ALA A 194 12.96 -6.01 -10.81
N LYS A 195 11.98 -5.58 -11.61
CA LYS A 195 11.74 -4.15 -11.85
C LYS A 195 11.27 -3.44 -10.60
N SER A 196 10.36 -4.06 -9.85
CA SER A 196 9.89 -3.54 -8.56
C SER A 196 11.05 -3.24 -7.61
N ALA A 197 11.97 -4.19 -7.43
CA ALA A 197 13.15 -3.99 -6.59
C ALA A 197 14.06 -2.86 -7.12
N ALA A 198 14.23 -2.74 -8.43
CA ALA A 198 14.98 -1.64 -9.02
C ALA A 198 14.32 -0.29 -8.73
N THR A 199 13.02 -0.15 -8.97
CA THR A 199 12.28 1.09 -8.75
C THR A 199 12.22 1.48 -7.28
N PHE A 200 12.03 0.54 -6.34
CA PHE A 200 12.06 0.87 -4.90
C PHE A 200 13.37 1.54 -4.46
N ARG A 201 14.52 1.17 -5.05
CA ARG A 201 15.82 1.80 -4.73
C ARG A 201 15.92 3.26 -5.19
N THR A 202 15.05 3.69 -6.11
CA THR A 202 15.04 5.06 -6.65
C THR A 202 14.18 6.03 -5.87
N VAL A 203 13.46 5.54 -4.86
CA VAL A 203 12.58 6.32 -3.98
C VAL A 203 13.42 6.95 -2.87
N GLN A 204 13.43 8.28 -2.79
CA GLN A 204 14.33 9.06 -1.93
C GLN A 204 13.62 10.05 -1.00
N GLY A 205 12.27 10.03 -0.96
CA GLY A 205 11.49 10.94 -0.12
C GLY A 205 11.80 10.81 1.38
N ASN A 206 11.95 11.95 2.05
CA ASN A 206 12.40 12.06 3.44
C ASN A 206 11.26 12.19 4.47
N ASP A 207 10.03 11.91 4.06
CA ASP A 207 8.79 12.10 4.82
C ASP A 207 8.03 10.78 5.04
N GLY A 208 8.78 9.68 5.04
CA GLY A 208 8.27 8.32 5.15
C GLY A 208 8.20 7.57 3.82
N THR A 209 8.26 8.25 2.67
CA THR A 209 8.15 7.59 1.35
C THR A 209 9.31 6.62 1.09
N ALA A 210 10.56 7.00 1.38
CA ALA A 210 11.71 6.09 1.26
C ALA A 210 11.70 4.97 2.31
N ASP A 211 11.17 5.24 3.51
CA ASP A 211 10.99 4.21 4.54
C ASP A 211 10.01 3.13 4.09
N LEU A 212 8.85 3.52 3.54
CA LEU A 212 7.88 2.60 2.98
C LEU A 212 8.48 1.80 1.82
N ALA A 213 9.20 2.45 0.91
CA ALA A 213 9.88 1.76 -0.19
C ALA A 213 10.84 0.68 0.30
N ARG A 214 11.59 0.93 1.39
CA ARG A 214 12.48 -0.07 1.99
C ARG A 214 11.71 -1.25 2.56
N LEU A 215 10.62 -1.00 3.30
CA LEU A 215 9.80 -2.06 3.88
C LEU A 215 9.10 -2.90 2.79
N TRP A 216 8.62 -2.28 1.73
CA TRP A 216 8.11 -2.98 0.56
C TRP A 216 9.18 -3.82 -0.15
N ALA A 217 10.38 -3.28 -0.33
CA ALA A 217 11.49 -4.03 -0.91
C ALA A 217 11.88 -5.23 -0.02
N LEU A 218 11.78 -5.11 1.30
CA LEU A 218 11.98 -6.21 2.24
C LEU A 218 10.91 -7.30 2.08
N PHE A 219 9.64 -6.90 1.91
CA PHE A 219 8.54 -7.81 1.63
C PHE A 219 8.72 -8.52 0.28
N ALA A 220 9.09 -7.78 -0.76
CA ALA A 220 9.25 -8.28 -2.12
C ALA A 220 10.29 -9.40 -2.25
N ARG A 221 11.37 -9.36 -1.44
CA ARG A 221 12.43 -10.40 -1.44
C ARG A 221 11.97 -11.80 -1.00
N LYS A 222 10.76 -11.91 -0.45
CA LYS A 222 10.19 -13.20 0.02
C LYS A 222 9.28 -13.87 -0.99
N LYS A 223 8.86 -13.15 -2.03
CA LYS A 223 8.07 -13.69 -3.13
C LYS A 223 9.00 -14.21 -4.21
#